data_AF-A0A6V7WU45-F1
#
_entry.id   AF-A0A6V7WU45-F1
#
_cell.length_a   1.000
_cell.length_b   1.000
_cell.length_c   1.000
_cell.angle_alpha   90.00
_cell.angle_beta   90.00
_cell.angle_gamma   90.00
#
_symmetry.space_group_name_H-M   'P 1'
#
loop_
_entity.id
_entity.type
_entity.pdbx_description
1 polymer ?
#
loop_
_entity_poly.entity_id
_entity_poly.type
_entity_poly.pdbx_seq_one_letter_code
_entity_poly.pdbx_strand_id
1 'polypeptide(L)' 'MSILRVLSTVPFSNRPPVQDIIANLHSYFTFNFLIGLAILLSYKQFGGRPIECMTPAGFSSSWTDYTEIIVIRPTLIL' A
#
# COMPACT_ATOMS: atom_id res chain seq x y z
N MET A 1 -28.07 22.72 -10.78
CA MET A 1 -27.59 24.11 -10.60
C MET A 1 -26.14 24.20 -10.10
N SER A 2 -25.62 23.19 -9.39
CA SER A 2 -24.28 23.18 -8.76
C SER A 2 -23.12 22.86 -9.71
N ILE A 3 -23.35 21.99 -10.71
CA ILE A 3 -22.30 21.51 -11.63
C ILE A 3 -21.77 22.64 -12.54
N LEU A 4 -22.65 23.54 -12.98
CA LEU A 4 -22.28 24.71 -13.80
C LEU A 4 -21.39 25.70 -13.06
N ARG A 5 -21.57 25.84 -11.74
CA ARG A 5 -20.73 26.72 -10.92
C ARG A 5 -19.32 26.16 -10.82
N VAL A 6 -19.19 24.86 -10.56
CA VAL A 6 -17.88 24.16 -10.52
C VAL A 6 -17.13 24.29 -11.84
N LEU A 7 -17.82 24.14 -12.96
CA LEU A 7 -17.20 24.26 -14.29
C LEU A 7 -16.71 25.69 -14.60
N SER A 8 -17.38 26.71 -14.05
CA SER A 8 -16.97 28.11 -14.22
C SER A 8 -15.80 28.56 -13.33
N THR A 9 -15.46 27.80 -12.27
CA THR A 9 -14.33 28.15 -11.37
C THR A 9 -13.00 27.61 -11.85
N VAL A 10 -13.00 26.60 -12.71
CA VAL A 10 -11.76 26.01 -13.23
C VAL A 10 -11.48 26.71 -14.56
N PRO A 11 -10.44 27.56 -14.66
CA PRO A 11 -10.06 28.11 -15.96
C PRO A 11 -9.64 26.96 -16.84
N PHE A 12 -10.50 26.60 -17.80
CA PHE A 12 -10.18 25.60 -18.81
C PHE A 12 -9.09 26.20 -19.69
N SER A 13 -7.84 25.91 -19.32
CA SER A 13 -6.68 26.31 -20.09
C SER A 13 -6.70 25.50 -21.39
N ASN A 14 -7.30 26.07 -22.44
CA ASN A 14 -7.29 25.53 -23.81
C ASN A 14 -5.90 25.65 -24.46
N ARG A 15 -4.84 25.45 -23.67
CA ARG A 15 -3.49 25.33 -24.18
C ARG A 15 -3.31 23.89 -24.64
N PRO A 16 -2.67 23.65 -25.79
CA PRO A 16 -2.29 22.29 -26.14
C PRO A 16 -1.52 21.72 -24.95
N PRO A 17 -1.88 20.53 -24.45
CA PRO A 17 -1.19 19.94 -23.31
C PRO A 17 0.30 19.91 -23.66
N VAL A 18 1.10 20.63 -22.88
CA VAL A 18 2.55 20.59 -23.03
C VAL A 18 2.91 19.14 -22.72
N GLN A 19 3.45 18.45 -23.73
CA GLN A 19 3.83 17.05 -23.61
C GLN A 19 5.14 17.00 -22.81
N ASP A 20 5.03 17.20 -21.50
CA ASP A 20 6.15 17.05 -20.58
C ASP A 20 6.46 15.56 -20.45
N ILE A 21 7.20 15.03 -21.43
CA ILE A 21 7.61 13.61 -21.49
C ILE A 21 8.27 13.20 -20.18
N ILE A 22 9.05 14.10 -19.58
CA ILE A 22 9.76 13.88 -18.31
C ILE A 22 8.77 13.69 -17.16
N ALA A 23 7.74 14.54 -17.06
CA ALA A 23 6.73 14.43 -16.01
C ALA A 23 5.88 13.16 -16.18
N ASN A 24 5.53 12.83 -17.43
CA ASN A 24 4.74 11.65 -17.74
C ASN A 24 5.54 10.35 -17.51
N LEU A 25 6.82 10.34 -17.88
CA LEU A 25 7.73 9.23 -17.61
C LEU A 25 7.91 9.01 -16.11
N HIS A 26 8.10 10.07 -15.34
CA HIS A 26 8.27 9.97 -13.89
C HIS A 26 7.02 9.45 -13.19
N SER A 27 5.84 9.97 -13.55
CA SER A 27 4.56 9.51 -12.97
C SER A 27 4.29 8.04 -13.31
N TYR A 28 4.52 7.63 -14.55
CA TYR A 28 4.31 6.25 -14.98
C TYR A 28 5.34 5.30 -14.36
N PHE A 29 6.63 5.64 -14.38
CA PHE A 29 7.69 4.80 -13.85
C PHE A 29 7.56 4.58 -12.35
N THR A 30 7.37 5.66 -11.57
CA THR A 30 7.26 5.59 -10.11
C THR A 30 6.07 4.72 -9.71
N PHE A 31 4.89 4.91 -10.31
CA PHE A 31 3.71 4.13 -9.98
C PHE A 31 3.87 2.64 -10.28
N ASN A 32 4.38 2.29 -11.47
CA ASN A 32 4.61 0.89 -11.84
C ASN A 32 5.68 0.23 -10.96
N PHE A 33 6.74 0.97 -10.60
CA PHE A 33 7.78 0.48 -9.70
C PHE A 33 7.25 0.24 -8.28
N LEU A 34 6.46 1.16 -7.73
CA LEU A 34 5.82 0.99 -6.41
C LEU A 34 4.88 -0.22 -6.38
N ILE A 35 4.09 -0.43 -7.43
CA ILE A 35 3.22 -1.62 -7.53
C ILE A 35 4.04 -2.90 -7.59
N GLY A 36 5.08 -2.93 -8.43
CA GLY A 36 5.98 -4.08 -8.52
C GLY A 36 6.63 -4.40 -7.18
N LEU A 37 7.12 -3.38 -6.48
CA LEU A 37 7.73 -3.54 -5.16
C LEU A 37 6.72 -3.99 -4.10
N ALA A 38 5.49 -3.46 -4.11
CA ALA A 38 4.44 -3.86 -3.19
C ALA A 38 4.09 -5.34 -3.36
N ILE A 39 3.93 -5.81 -4.61
CA ILE A 39 3.66 -7.22 -4.90
C ILE A 39 4.84 -8.10 -4.47
N LEU A 40 6.07 -7.67 -4.78
CA LEU A 40 7.28 -8.41 -4.41
C LEU A 40 7.47 -8.52 -2.88
N LEU A 41 7.22 -7.43 -2.16
CA LEU A 41 7.25 -7.39 -0.71
C LEU A 41 6.17 -8.29 -0.12
N SER A 42 4.92 -8.19 -0.59
CA SER A 42 3.84 -9.09 -0.17
C SER A 42 4.19 -10.55 -0.40
N TYR A 43 4.76 -10.89 -1.55
CA TYR A 43 5.18 -12.27 -1.81
C TYR A 43 6.25 -12.75 -0.81
N LYS A 44 7.18 -11.89 -0.41
CA LYS A 44 8.19 -12.21 0.61
C LYS A 44 7.62 -12.24 2.04
N GLN A 45 6.61 -11.42 2.35
CA GLN A 45 5.94 -11.36 3.65
C GLN A 45 5.14 -12.64 3.95
N PHE A 46 4.57 -13.27 2.94
CA PHE A 46 3.71 -14.45 3.08
C PHE A 46 4.41 -15.78 2.76
N GLY A 47 5.68 -15.75 2.36
CA GLY A 47 6.48 -16.94 2.03
C GLY A 47 7.16 -17.63 3.22
N GLY A 48 6.91 -17.17 4.45
CA GLY A 48 7.53 -17.70 5.68
C GLY A 48 6.71 -17.34 6.92
N ARG A 49 7.30 -17.45 8.12
CA ARG A 49 6.68 -16.92 9.34
C ARG A 49 6.83 -15.38 9.31
N PRO A 50 5.72 -14.62 9.15
CA PRO A 50 5.78 -13.18 8.89
C PRO A 50 6.43 -12.38 10.02
N ILE A 51 6.32 -12.85 11.26
CA ILE A 51 6.90 -12.24 12.47
C ILE A 51 7.18 -13.35 13.49
N GLU A 52 8.45 -13.55 13.85
CA GLU A 52 8.82 -14.34 15.05
C GLU A 52 8.79 -13.40 16.26
N CYS A 53 7.99 -13.72 17.27
CA CYS A 53 7.99 -12.99 18.53
C CYS A 53 9.06 -13.56 19.48
N MET A 54 9.79 -12.68 20.17
CA MET A 54 10.68 -13.09 21.26
C MET A 54 9.82 -13.49 22.46
N THR A 55 9.54 -14.79 22.62
CA THR A 55 8.81 -15.30 23.80
C THR A 55 9.76 -15.67 24.95
N PRO A 56 9.36 -15.46 26.21
CA PRO A 56 10.15 -15.89 27.36
C PRO A 56 10.34 -17.42 27.38
N ALA A 57 11.52 -17.88 27.77
CA ALA A 57 11.88 -19.30 27.79
C ALA A 57 10.98 -20.08 28.76
N GLY A 58 10.09 -20.92 28.21
CA GLY A 58 9.11 -21.70 28.98
C GLY A 58 7.72 -21.80 28.35
N PHE A 59 7.46 -21.04 27.28
CA PHE A 59 6.22 -21.14 26.51
C PHE A 59 6.25 -22.34 25.55
N SER A 60 5.15 -23.10 25.47
CA SER A 60 5.00 -24.16 24.47
C SER A 60 4.78 -23.56 23.07
N SER A 61 5.11 -24.30 22.01
CA SER A 61 4.97 -23.86 20.62
C SER A 61 3.55 -23.42 20.24
N SER A 62 2.54 -23.88 20.97
CA SER A 62 1.16 -23.44 20.78
C SER A 62 0.99 -21.95 21.11
N TRP A 63 1.63 -21.49 22.18
CA TRP A 63 1.52 -20.10 22.61
C TRP A 63 2.33 -19.13 21.76
N THR A 64 3.47 -19.57 21.19
CA THR A 64 4.21 -18.77 20.20
C THR A 64 3.33 -18.50 18.98
N ASP A 65 2.65 -19.54 18.48
CA ASP A 65 1.75 -19.45 17.32
C ASP A 65 0.53 -18.53 17.59
N TYR A 66 0.00 -18.49 18.82
CA TYR A 66 -1.04 -17.53 19.17
C TYR A 66 -0.53 -16.08 19.19
N THR A 67 0.66 -15.85 19.72
CA THR A 67 1.21 -14.48 19.86
C THR A 67 1.59 -13.86 18.51
N GLU A 68 2.11 -14.64 17.55
CA GLU A 68 2.39 -14.17 16.19
C GLU A 68 1.10 -13.81 15.42
N ILE A 69 0.00 -14.55 15.62
CA ILE A 69 -1.29 -14.29 14.98
C ILE A 69 -1.95 -13.01 15.52
N ILE A 70 -1.89 -12.79 16.83
CA ILE A 70 -2.54 -11.64 17.49
C ILE A 70 -1.93 -10.30 17.04
N VAL A 71 -0.62 -10.28 16.76
CA VAL A 71 0.11 -9.07 16.33
C VAL A 71 -0.24 -8.68 14.89
N ILE A 72 -0.50 -9.66 14.03
CA ILE A 72 -0.74 -9.43 12.59
C ILE A 72 -2.22 -9.16 12.31
N ARG A 73 -3.13 -9.70 13.11
CA ARG A 73 -4.58 -9.53 12.91
C ARG A 73 -5.28 -9.07 14.19
N PRO A 74 -5.16 -7.79 14.58
CA PRO A 74 -5.85 -7.25 15.76
C PRO A 74 -7.39 -7.20 15.60
N THR A 75 -7.94 -7.52 14.42
CA THR A 75 -9.39 -7.40 14.09
C THR A 75 -10.05 -8.75 13.80
N LEU A 76 -9.65 -9.83 14.47
CA LEU A 76 -10.32 -11.14 14.35
C LEU A 76 -10.48 -11.84 15.70
N ILE A 77 -11.00 -11.11 16.68
CA ILE A 77 -11.51 -11.66 17.94
C ILE A 77 -12.85 -11.00 18.31
N LEU A 78 -13.68 -10.73 17.29
CA LEU A 78 -15.12 -10.55 17.47
C LEU A 78 -15.85 -11.56 16.59
#